data_AF-C5A4I1-F1
#
_entry.id   AF-C5A4I1-F1
#
_cell.length_a   1.000
_cell.length_b   1.000
_cell.length_c   1.000
_cell.angle_alpha   90.00
_cell.angle_beta   90.00
_cell.angle_gamma   90.00
#
_symmetry.space_group_name_H-M   'P 1'
#
loop_
_entity.id
_entity.type
_entity.pdbx_description
1 polymer ?
#
loop_
_entity_poly.entity_id
_entity_poly.type
_entity_poly.pdbx_seq_one_letter_code
_entity_poly.pdbx_strand_id
1 'polypeptide(L)'
;MSEFIPLLNFLSRWVLFGTVAWKAYKTRDKGWALLAAALFIGALDIETYILTPLGIEIPQPAYDVASKVPDFYIALLTIWGTLHLRYEKTNFNHVVYLSLLLIASYVWLFLLAINFFGSNFAVKASFPSLLLGASLIYVSYVLWNHVISRRLLDRLFPIGLCTVGLLNLTYPIGRPVEWYSTIAFFLAAVGRLLAAIGAFTFVFYPLSEPIKKTKAPEIVQGAYLARDRKEVQKILPNFFENDMIAVTRLSPVEIAGKFTPASMVFWITKAKEGQVSDNPKVIAISPAKLGILQDLIIREIERGYRIVYVDAFEYLVVEVGFQVAFKFLLSVRDFVLSNGGTLVLVANPETLREQEWKLVLREFTPLKSLKKAEKNPKE
;
A
#
# COMPACT_ATOMS: atom_id res chain seq x y z
N MET A 1 2.16 17.70 31.86
CA MET A 1 2.62 17.58 30.46
C MET A 1 3.85 16.67 30.31
N SER A 2 4.80 16.66 31.26
CA SER A 2 6.02 15.84 31.20
C SER A 2 5.77 14.33 31.17
N GLU A 3 4.77 13.81 31.89
CA GLU A 3 4.47 12.36 31.92
C GLU A 3 3.76 11.84 30.66
N PHE A 4 3.12 12.72 29.90
CA PHE A 4 2.35 12.33 28.71
C PHE A 4 3.26 11.96 27.53
N ILE A 5 4.41 12.63 27.37
CA ILE A 5 5.33 12.43 26.25
C ILE A 5 5.96 11.02 26.27
N PRO A 6 6.51 10.52 27.40
CA PRO A 6 7.01 9.16 27.50
C PRO A 6 5.95 8.09 27.21
N LEU A 7 4.72 8.27 27.72
CA LEU A 7 3.61 7.36 27.47
C LEU A 7 3.22 7.32 25.99
N LEU A 8 3.11 8.49 25.36
CA LEU A 8 2.80 8.60 23.93
C LEU A 8 3.90 7.95 23.07
N ASN A 9 5.16 8.19 23.43
CA ASN A 9 6.31 7.59 22.76
C ASN A 9 6.29 6.06 22.89
N PHE A 10 6.03 5.54 24.09
CA PHE A 10 5.90 4.11 24.35
C PHE A 10 4.77 3.48 23.52
N LEU A 11 3.54 4.03 23.61
CA LEU A 11 2.38 3.50 22.89
C LEU A 11 2.57 3.57 21.38
N SER A 12 3.10 4.67 20.84
CA SER A 12 3.32 4.80 19.40
C SER A 12 4.31 3.78 18.86
N ARG A 13 5.38 3.44 19.59
CA ARG A 13 6.32 2.37 19.21
C ARG A 13 5.64 1.01 19.14
N TRP A 14 4.82 0.67 20.13
CA TRP A 14 4.09 -0.61 20.16
C TRP A 14 3.02 -0.70 19.07
N VAL A 15 2.27 0.37 18.82
CA VAL A 15 1.30 0.43 17.71
C VAL A 15 2.02 0.28 16.37
N LEU A 16 3.14 0.97 16.18
CA LEU A 16 3.92 0.91 14.96
C LEU A 16 4.47 -0.50 14.71
N PHE A 17 5.09 -1.11 15.73
CA PHE A 17 5.52 -2.50 15.69
C PHE A 17 4.36 -3.45 15.37
N GLY A 18 3.28 -3.42 16.15
CA GLY A 18 2.15 -4.34 16.01
C GLY A 18 1.49 -4.25 14.63
N THR A 19 1.37 -3.03 14.10
CA THR A 19 0.84 -2.79 12.76
C THR A 19 1.74 -3.38 11.67
N VAL A 20 3.04 -3.13 11.74
CA VAL A 20 4.00 -3.63 10.75
C VAL A 20 4.17 -5.15 10.85
N ALA A 21 4.15 -5.71 12.07
CA ALA A 21 4.16 -7.14 12.31
C ALA A 21 2.91 -7.82 11.77
N TRP A 22 1.72 -7.23 11.95
CA TRP A 22 0.48 -7.72 11.35
C TRP A 22 0.58 -7.76 9.82
N LYS A 23 1.11 -6.68 9.21
CA LYS A 23 1.35 -6.67 7.77
C LYS A 23 2.30 -7.78 7.33
N ALA A 24 3.43 -7.95 8.02
CA ALA A 24 4.39 -9.00 7.74
C ALA A 24 3.76 -10.40 7.82
N TYR A 25 2.94 -10.65 8.85
CA TYR A 25 2.23 -11.91 9.02
C TYR A 25 1.23 -12.16 7.88
N LYS A 26 0.45 -11.14 7.50
CA LYS A 26 -0.55 -11.24 6.43
C LYS A 26 0.08 -11.45 5.05
N THR A 27 1.11 -10.69 4.71
CA THR A 27 1.73 -10.73 3.37
C THR A 27 2.80 -11.81 3.22
N ARG A 28 3.32 -12.34 4.33
CA ARG A 28 4.48 -13.26 4.36
C ARG A 28 5.72 -12.69 3.65
N ASP A 29 5.81 -11.36 3.60
CA ASP A 29 6.90 -10.65 2.95
C ASP A 29 8.11 -10.48 3.88
N LYS A 30 9.30 -10.79 3.37
CA LYS A 30 10.54 -10.74 4.15
C LYS A 30 10.94 -9.32 4.55
N GLY A 31 10.70 -8.34 3.68
CA GLY A 31 11.01 -6.94 3.96
C GLY A 31 10.20 -6.42 5.15
N TRP A 32 8.90 -6.71 5.15
CA TRP A 32 8.02 -6.37 6.26
C TRP A 32 8.38 -7.09 7.56
N ALA A 33 8.80 -8.36 7.50
CA ALA A 33 9.24 -9.11 8.68
C ALA A 33 10.51 -8.51 9.31
N LEU A 34 11.49 -8.11 8.48
CA LEU A 34 12.71 -7.45 8.94
C LEU A 34 12.41 -6.08 9.57
N LEU A 35 11.52 -5.29 8.96
CA LEU A 35 11.07 -4.02 9.54
C LEU A 35 10.32 -4.22 10.86
N ALA A 36 9.47 -5.25 10.96
CA ALA A 36 8.78 -5.57 12.20
C ALA A 36 9.78 -5.90 13.32
N ALA A 37 10.82 -6.69 13.02
CA ALA A 37 11.89 -7.00 13.97
C ALA A 37 12.65 -5.74 14.41
N ALA A 38 13.00 -4.84 13.47
CA ALA A 38 13.63 -3.56 13.80
C ALA A 38 12.76 -2.72 14.75
N LEU A 39 11.47 -2.60 14.44
CA LEU A 39 10.52 -1.83 15.25
C LEU A 39 10.27 -2.48 16.62
N PHE A 40 10.32 -3.81 16.71
CA PHE A 40 10.22 -4.53 17.97
C PHE A 40 11.40 -4.20 18.90
N ILE A 41 12.63 -4.23 18.36
CA ILE A 41 13.83 -3.82 19.11
C ILE A 41 13.67 -2.37 19.59
N GLY A 42 13.19 -1.47 18.71
CA GLY A 42 12.92 -0.08 19.09
C GLY A 42 11.81 0.10 20.14
N ALA A 43 10.82 -0.81 20.18
CA ALA A 43 9.77 -0.81 21.20
C ALA A 43 10.27 -1.33 22.57
N LEU A 44 11.29 -2.19 22.56
CA LEU A 44 11.97 -2.73 23.74
C LEU A 44 13.16 -1.89 24.21
N ASP A 45 13.39 -0.73 23.58
CA ASP A 45 14.59 0.07 23.83
C ASP A 45 14.78 0.39 25.32
N ILE A 46 16.03 0.34 25.77
CA ILE A 46 16.45 0.39 27.17
C ILE A 46 16.48 1.85 27.60
N GLU A 47 15.31 2.44 27.78
CA GLU A 47 15.19 3.81 28.28
C GLU A 47 15.11 3.82 29.80
N THR A 48 15.92 4.67 30.42
CA THR A 48 16.00 4.81 31.89
C THR A 48 14.63 5.07 32.49
N TYR A 49 13.77 5.87 31.82
CA TYR A 49 12.41 6.13 32.31
C TYR A 49 11.48 4.91 32.29
N ILE A 50 11.80 3.85 31.53
CA ILE A 50 11.05 2.58 31.52
C ILE A 50 11.57 1.66 32.65
N LEU A 51 12.88 1.65 32.86
CA LEU A 51 13.55 0.74 33.81
C LEU A 51 13.54 1.24 35.25
N THR A 52 13.66 2.54 35.47
CA THR A 52 13.67 3.13 36.82
C THR A 52 12.40 2.83 37.61
N PRO A 53 11.18 2.92 37.04
CA PRO A 53 9.95 2.50 37.72
C PRO A 53 9.91 1.00 38.08
N LEU A 54 10.69 0.16 37.39
CA LEU A 54 10.79 -1.28 37.65
C LEU A 54 11.90 -1.63 38.66
N GLY A 55 12.61 -0.64 39.20
CA GLY A 55 13.72 -0.84 40.13
C GLY A 55 14.98 -1.42 39.49
N ILE A 56 15.12 -1.30 38.16
CA ILE A 56 16.28 -1.81 37.41
C ILE A 56 17.25 -0.65 37.16
N GLU A 57 18.42 -0.69 37.80
CA GLU A 57 19.51 0.25 37.56
C GLU A 57 20.63 -0.42 36.75
N ILE A 58 21.00 0.21 35.62
CA ILE A 58 22.11 -0.27 34.78
C ILE A 58 23.35 0.53 35.14
N PRO A 59 24.48 -0.13 35.48
CA PRO A 59 25.74 0.57 35.72
C PRO A 59 26.13 1.44 34.52
N GLN A 60 26.61 2.65 34.76
CA GLN A 60 26.91 3.60 33.66
C GLN A 60 27.85 3.06 32.57
N PRO A 61 28.94 2.34 32.89
CA PRO A 61 29.79 1.76 31.86
C PRO A 61 29.05 0.76 30.95
N ALA A 62 28.10 0.01 31.50
CA ALA A 62 27.27 -0.90 30.73
C ALA A 62 26.22 -0.15 29.91
N TYR A 63 25.67 0.94 30.44
CA TYR A 63 24.67 1.77 29.76
C TYR A 63 25.24 2.46 28.50
N ASP A 64 26.48 2.95 28.55
CA ASP A 64 27.18 3.58 27.43
C ASP A 64 27.25 2.68 26.18
N VAL A 65 27.41 1.36 26.38
CA VAL A 65 27.44 0.37 25.30
C VAL A 65 26.02 -0.12 25.00
N ALA A 66 25.27 -0.52 26.02
CA ALA A 66 23.95 -1.13 25.87
C ALA A 66 22.96 -0.21 25.16
N SER A 67 23.02 1.11 25.39
CA SER A 67 22.16 2.09 24.72
C SER A 67 22.49 2.31 23.23
N LYS A 68 23.61 1.79 22.71
CA LYS A 68 24.02 1.91 21.29
C LYS A 68 23.83 0.64 20.49
N VAL A 69 23.70 -0.49 21.17
CA VAL A 69 23.45 -1.79 20.52
C VAL A 69 22.11 -1.80 19.74
N PRO A 70 20.99 -1.32 20.30
CA PRO A 70 19.73 -1.22 19.56
C PRO A 70 19.84 -0.38 18.29
N ASP A 71 20.49 0.80 18.34
CA ASP A 71 20.65 1.69 17.19
C ASP A 71 21.24 0.96 15.97
N PHE A 72 22.28 0.15 16.19
CA PHE A 72 22.91 -0.63 15.13
C PHE A 72 22.00 -1.73 14.58
N TYR A 73 21.35 -2.51 15.45
CA TYR A 73 20.46 -3.58 15.00
C TYR A 73 19.24 -3.05 14.27
N ILE A 74 18.62 -2.00 14.79
CA ILE A 74 17.47 -1.34 14.15
C ILE A 74 17.88 -0.85 12.77
N ALA A 75 19.04 -0.18 12.64
CA ALA A 75 19.49 0.34 11.37
C ALA A 75 19.79 -0.76 10.34
N LEU A 76 20.53 -1.81 10.73
CA LEU A 76 20.85 -2.95 9.87
C LEU A 76 19.59 -3.66 9.37
N LEU A 77 18.66 -4.00 10.27
CA LEU A 77 17.40 -4.63 9.93
C LEU A 77 16.51 -3.73 9.08
N THR A 78 16.51 -2.42 9.35
CA THR A 78 15.75 -1.44 8.56
C THR A 78 16.30 -1.33 7.15
N ILE A 79 17.61 -1.20 6.96
CA ILE A 79 18.24 -1.14 5.63
C ILE A 79 17.95 -2.43 4.87
N TRP A 80 18.17 -3.59 5.51
CA TRP A 80 17.94 -4.88 4.85
C TRP A 80 16.46 -5.09 4.49
N GLY A 81 15.54 -4.81 5.42
CA GLY A 81 14.10 -4.87 5.18
C GLY A 81 13.67 -3.96 4.04
N THR A 82 14.22 -2.74 4.01
CA THR A 82 13.95 -1.75 2.95
C THR A 82 14.45 -2.19 1.59
N LEU A 83 15.63 -2.80 1.51
CA LEU A 83 16.15 -3.36 0.26
C LEU A 83 15.25 -4.47 -0.28
N HIS A 84 14.69 -5.32 0.60
CA HIS A 84 13.69 -6.31 0.22
C HIS A 84 12.38 -5.66 -0.24
N LEU A 85 11.90 -4.61 0.43
CA LEU A 85 10.70 -3.90 -0.03
C LEU A 85 10.89 -3.23 -1.40
N ARG A 86 12.10 -2.77 -1.70
CA ARG A 86 12.39 -2.08 -2.98
C ARG A 86 12.64 -3.03 -4.14
N TYR A 87 13.36 -4.12 -3.91
CA TYR A 87 13.89 -4.99 -4.96
C TYR A 87 13.39 -6.43 -4.89
N GLU A 88 12.52 -6.77 -3.93
CA GLU A 88 12.01 -8.11 -3.58
C GLU A 88 13.08 -9.09 -3.06
N LYS A 89 14.32 -8.97 -3.55
CA LYS A 89 15.49 -9.77 -3.21
C LYS A 89 16.70 -8.91 -2.86
N THR A 90 17.60 -9.51 -2.09
CA THR A 90 18.94 -8.95 -1.83
C THR A 90 19.96 -9.59 -2.77
N ASN A 91 20.70 -8.75 -3.50
CA ASN A 91 21.79 -9.21 -4.37
C ASN A 91 23.10 -9.31 -3.58
N PHE A 92 24.11 -9.96 -4.14
CA PHE A 92 25.44 -10.11 -3.51
C PHE A 92 26.02 -8.77 -3.04
N ASN A 93 25.96 -7.72 -3.86
CA ASN A 93 26.46 -6.39 -3.48
C ASN A 93 25.76 -5.84 -2.23
N HIS A 94 24.45 -6.06 -2.09
CA HIS A 94 23.71 -5.64 -0.90
C HIS A 94 24.20 -6.38 0.35
N VAL A 95 24.46 -7.68 0.23
CA VAL A 95 24.99 -8.51 1.33
C VAL A 95 26.39 -8.05 1.72
N VAL A 96 27.25 -7.71 0.74
CA VAL A 96 28.59 -7.16 1.00
C VAL A 96 28.50 -5.84 1.75
N TYR A 97 27.66 -4.90 1.31
CA TYR A 97 27.48 -3.62 2.01
C TYR A 97 26.94 -3.80 3.43
N LEU A 98 25.94 -4.67 3.64
CA LEU A 98 25.42 -4.99 4.96
C LEU A 98 26.48 -5.65 5.86
N SER A 99 27.32 -6.52 5.30
CA SER A 99 28.40 -7.18 6.04
C SER A 99 29.48 -6.19 6.48
N LEU A 100 29.90 -5.29 5.60
CA LEU A 100 30.84 -4.22 5.94
C LEU A 100 30.28 -3.31 7.03
N LEU A 101 29.00 -2.98 6.93
CA LEU A 101 28.31 -2.14 7.91
C LEU A 101 28.20 -2.84 9.27
N LEU A 102 27.88 -4.13 9.30
CA LEU A 102 27.89 -4.96 10.50
C LEU A 102 29.27 -5.02 11.16
N ILE A 103 30.34 -5.20 10.37
CA ILE A 103 31.73 -5.19 10.87
C ILE A 103 32.06 -3.83 11.48
N ALA A 104 31.72 -2.73 10.79
CA ALA A 104 31.93 -1.39 11.30
C ALA A 104 31.16 -1.13 12.62
N SER A 105 29.91 -1.58 12.72
CA SER A 105 29.11 -1.52 13.94
C SER A 105 29.75 -2.30 15.09
N TYR A 106 30.26 -3.51 14.82
CA TYR A 106 30.95 -4.32 15.81
C TYR A 106 32.24 -3.64 16.31
N VAL A 107 33.08 -3.13 15.40
CA VAL A 107 34.30 -2.41 15.75
C VAL A 107 33.96 -1.17 16.58
N TRP A 108 32.91 -0.44 16.22
CA TRP A 108 32.47 0.73 16.99
C TRP A 108 32.03 0.38 18.42
N LEU A 109 31.24 -0.67 18.59
CA LEU A 109 30.83 -1.16 19.91
C LEU A 109 32.03 -1.62 20.75
N PHE A 110 33.01 -2.27 20.13
CA PHE A 110 34.24 -2.65 20.80
C PHE A 110 35.03 -1.41 21.27
N LEU A 111 35.19 -0.40 20.41
CA LEU A 111 35.84 0.87 20.77
C LEU A 111 35.10 1.60 21.91
N LEU A 112 33.77 1.55 21.93
CA LEU A 112 32.96 2.06 23.05
C LEU A 112 33.24 1.28 24.35
N ALA A 113 33.28 -0.05 24.29
CA ALA A 113 33.48 -0.91 25.45
C ALA A 113 34.85 -0.70 26.12
N ILE A 114 35.91 -0.43 25.34
CA ILE A 114 37.24 -0.10 25.88
C ILE A 114 37.41 1.39 26.23
N ASN A 115 36.33 2.18 26.19
CA ASN A 115 36.31 3.61 26.45
C ASN A 115 37.30 4.43 25.57
N PHE A 116 37.52 4.00 24.32
CA PHE A 116 38.46 4.63 23.40
C PHE A 116 38.16 6.11 23.14
N PHE A 117 36.88 6.48 23.12
CA PHE A 117 36.41 7.84 22.85
C PHE A 117 36.38 8.76 24.10
N GLY A 118 36.84 8.26 25.26
CA GLY A 118 36.85 9.00 26.52
C GLY A 118 35.47 9.45 26.96
N SER A 119 35.34 10.68 27.47
CA SER A 119 34.07 11.24 27.95
C SER A 119 33.25 11.97 26.86
N ASN A 120 33.70 11.99 25.60
CA ASN A 120 33.05 12.77 24.56
C ASN A 120 31.79 12.06 24.02
N PHE A 121 30.63 12.45 24.55
CA PHE A 121 29.32 11.94 24.15
C PHE A 121 29.05 12.06 22.64
N ALA A 122 29.37 13.21 22.04
CA ALA A 122 29.08 13.49 20.64
C ALA A 122 29.82 12.51 19.72
N VAL A 123 31.09 12.22 20.03
CA VAL A 123 31.85 11.22 19.28
C VAL A 123 31.22 9.84 19.49
N LYS A 124 30.97 9.41 20.74
CA LYS A 124 30.38 8.10 21.05
C LYS A 124 29.06 7.84 20.30
N ALA A 125 28.20 8.85 20.20
CA ALA A 125 26.90 8.76 19.57
C ALA A 125 26.92 8.96 18.04
N SER A 126 27.99 9.54 17.47
CA SER A 126 28.02 9.96 16.07
C SER A 126 27.68 8.86 15.07
N PHE A 127 28.38 7.73 15.09
CA PHE A 127 28.17 6.65 14.14
C PHE A 127 26.85 5.88 14.34
N PRO A 128 26.47 5.45 15.56
CA PRO A 128 25.17 4.83 15.81
C PRO A 128 24.01 5.72 15.36
N SER A 129 24.03 7.00 15.74
CA SER A 129 22.96 7.94 15.41
C SER A 129 22.91 8.30 13.93
N LEU A 130 24.07 8.42 13.26
CA LEU A 130 24.13 8.59 11.80
C LEU A 130 23.49 7.41 11.09
N LEU A 131 23.85 6.20 11.51
CA LEU A 131 23.41 4.98 10.86
C LEU A 131 21.90 4.74 11.08
N LEU A 132 21.41 4.92 12.31
CA LEU A 132 19.99 4.88 12.62
C LEU A 132 19.22 5.96 11.85
N GLY A 133 19.67 7.22 11.90
CA GLY A 133 19.01 8.33 11.23
C GLY A 133 18.92 8.13 9.71
N ALA A 134 20.03 7.75 9.08
CA ALA A 134 20.08 7.49 7.64
C ALA A 134 19.19 6.30 7.24
N SER A 135 19.15 5.23 8.05
CA SER A 135 18.29 4.07 7.77
C SER A 135 16.80 4.43 7.78
N LEU A 136 16.37 5.27 8.73
CA LEU A 136 14.98 5.72 8.87
C LEU A 136 14.56 6.65 7.72
N ILE A 137 15.47 7.53 7.28
CA ILE A 137 15.25 8.37 6.09
C ILE A 137 15.18 7.51 4.83
N TYR A 138 16.04 6.49 4.71
CA TYR A 138 16.05 5.60 3.56
C TYR A 138 14.76 4.78 3.44
N VAL A 139 14.30 4.16 4.53
CA VAL A 139 13.01 3.44 4.53
C VAL A 139 11.85 4.39 4.25
N SER A 140 11.88 5.61 4.79
CA SER A 140 10.87 6.63 4.49
C SER A 140 10.80 6.95 2.99
N TYR A 141 11.95 7.18 2.36
CA TYR A 141 12.05 7.45 0.93
C TYR A 141 11.50 6.27 0.09
N VAL A 142 11.85 5.03 0.44
CA VAL A 142 11.37 3.85 -0.28
C VAL A 142 9.87 3.66 -0.08
N LEU A 143 9.38 3.78 1.15
CA LEU A 143 7.96 3.69 1.46
C LEU A 143 7.14 4.72 0.68
N TRP A 144 7.60 5.98 0.64
CA TRP A 144 6.94 7.07 -0.08
C TRP A 144 6.82 6.82 -1.59
N ASN A 145 7.87 6.27 -2.21
CA ASN A 145 7.94 6.17 -3.66
C ASN A 145 7.48 4.83 -4.23
N HIS A 146 7.55 3.74 -3.45
CA HIS A 146 7.37 2.38 -3.98
C HIS A 146 6.26 1.58 -3.29
N VAL A 147 5.83 1.96 -2.08
CA VAL A 147 5.05 1.07 -1.23
C VAL A 147 3.72 1.67 -0.77
N ILE A 148 3.69 2.97 -0.49
CA ILE A 148 2.54 3.65 0.11
C ILE A 148 1.74 4.43 -0.94
N SER A 149 0.41 4.45 -0.75
CA SER A 149 -0.54 5.17 -1.60
C SER A 149 -0.32 6.69 -1.58
N ARG A 150 -0.97 7.43 -2.48
CA ARG A 150 -0.89 8.90 -2.48
C ARG A 150 -1.76 9.55 -1.41
N ARG A 151 -2.53 8.78 -0.64
CA ARG A 151 -3.35 9.27 0.47
C ARG A 151 -2.50 9.96 1.53
N LEU A 152 -2.93 11.15 1.95
CA LEU A 152 -2.24 11.95 2.97
C LEU A 152 -2.04 11.18 4.28
N LEU A 153 -3.04 10.42 4.73
CA LEU A 153 -2.96 9.67 5.98
C LEU A 153 -1.91 8.56 5.92
N ASP A 154 -1.85 7.79 4.83
CA ASP A 154 -0.87 6.71 4.69
C ASP A 154 0.56 7.29 4.61
N ARG A 155 0.69 8.48 3.99
CA ARG A 155 1.96 9.24 3.92
C ARG A 155 2.46 9.75 5.27
N LEU A 156 1.62 9.78 6.31
CA LEU A 156 2.10 10.07 7.66
C LEU A 156 3.12 9.04 8.14
N PHE A 157 3.06 7.80 7.62
CA PHE A 157 4.01 6.74 7.96
C PHE A 157 5.45 7.14 7.60
N PRO A 158 5.78 7.37 6.31
CA PRO A 158 7.12 7.77 5.92
C PRO A 158 7.47 9.17 6.44
N ILE A 159 6.53 10.12 6.53
CA ILE A 159 6.82 11.45 7.09
C ILE A 159 7.33 11.31 8.53
N GLY A 160 6.61 10.56 9.36
CA GLY A 160 6.98 10.34 10.75
C GLY A 160 8.36 9.68 10.90
N LEU A 161 8.64 8.64 10.10
CA LEU A 161 9.96 8.00 10.07
C LEU A 161 11.08 8.96 9.62
N CYS A 162 10.82 9.81 8.62
CA CYS A 162 11.78 10.82 8.16
C CYS A 162 12.09 11.82 9.26
N THR A 163 11.07 12.34 9.96
CA THR A 163 11.23 13.26 11.08
C THR A 163 12.10 12.65 12.18
N VAL A 164 11.82 11.41 12.58
CA VAL A 164 12.63 10.71 13.60
C VAL A 164 14.06 10.47 13.09
N GLY A 165 14.22 10.13 11.82
CA GLY A 165 15.52 9.95 11.19
C GLY A 165 16.37 11.22 11.21
N LEU A 166 15.80 12.36 10.81
CA LEU A 166 16.48 13.67 10.83
C LEU A 166 16.90 14.08 12.24
N LEU A 167 16.05 13.86 13.25
CA LEU A 167 16.38 14.16 14.65
C LEU A 167 17.49 13.27 15.21
N ASN A 168 17.59 12.02 14.75
CA ASN A 168 18.70 11.15 15.11
C ASN A 168 20.03 11.63 14.49
N LEU A 169 20.03 12.15 13.26
CA LEU A 169 21.26 12.69 12.65
C LEU A 169 21.86 13.85 13.45
N THR A 170 21.01 14.67 14.06
CA THR A 170 21.43 15.84 14.86
C THR A 170 21.67 15.50 16.34
N TYR A 171 21.26 14.31 16.79
CA TYR A 171 21.32 13.90 18.20
C TYR A 171 22.72 14.04 18.85
N PRO A 172 23.83 13.64 18.22
CA PRO A 172 25.16 13.73 18.82
C PRO A 172 25.55 15.17 19.22
N ILE A 173 25.10 16.15 18.44
CA ILE A 173 25.43 17.57 18.63
C ILE A 173 24.34 18.28 19.43
N GLY A 174 23.08 17.90 19.24
CA GLY A 174 21.93 18.55 19.85
C GLY A 174 21.68 18.13 21.29
N ARG A 175 22.05 16.90 21.69
CA ARG A 175 21.75 16.38 23.04
C ARG A 175 22.30 17.23 24.20
N PRO A 176 23.53 17.79 24.14
CA PRO A 176 24.07 18.66 25.19
C PRO A 176 23.33 20.00 25.33
N VAL A 177 22.57 20.41 24.30
CA VAL A 177 21.86 21.69 24.27
C VAL A 177 20.47 21.48 24.85
N GLU A 178 20.23 21.96 26.08
CA GLU A 178 19.02 21.65 26.85
C GLU A 178 17.72 22.02 26.13
N TRP A 179 17.60 23.25 25.63
CA TRP A 179 16.41 23.72 24.89
C TRP A 179 16.15 22.89 23.63
N TYR A 180 17.22 22.52 22.90
CA TYR A 180 17.12 21.70 21.70
C TYR A 180 16.67 20.29 22.05
N SER A 181 17.24 19.71 23.10
CA SER A 181 16.94 18.34 23.52
C SER A 181 15.46 18.17 23.83
N THR A 182 14.85 19.11 24.56
CA THR A 182 13.42 19.10 24.89
C THR A 182 12.54 19.15 23.64
N ILE A 183 12.87 20.05 22.69
CA ILE A 183 12.13 20.18 21.43
C ILE A 183 12.32 18.93 20.57
N ALA A 184 13.55 18.41 20.46
CA ALA A 184 13.86 17.22 19.68
C ALA A 184 13.15 15.98 20.22
N PHE A 185 13.08 15.78 21.54
CA PHE A 185 12.33 14.68 22.14
C PHE A 185 10.82 14.80 21.87
N PHE A 186 10.27 16.01 21.97
CA PHE A 186 8.87 16.25 21.63
C PHE A 186 8.59 15.97 20.14
N LEU A 187 9.40 16.51 19.23
CA LEU A 187 9.27 16.27 17.79
C LEU A 187 9.46 14.80 17.43
N ALA A 188 10.33 14.07 18.13
CA ALA A 188 10.51 12.64 17.92
C ALA A 188 9.26 11.86 18.36
N ALA A 189 8.64 12.23 19.49
CA ALA A 189 7.38 11.62 19.92
C ALA A 189 6.24 11.90 18.93
N VAL A 190 6.12 13.13 18.43
CA VAL A 190 5.16 13.49 17.39
C VAL A 190 5.44 12.72 16.10
N GLY A 191 6.69 12.66 15.66
CA GLY A 191 7.10 11.90 14.47
C GLY A 191 6.74 10.42 14.57
N ARG A 192 6.98 9.79 15.72
CA ARG A 192 6.59 8.38 15.94
C ARG A 192 5.07 8.20 15.97
N LEU A 193 4.32 9.13 16.56
CA LEU A 193 2.86 9.09 16.53
C LEU A 193 2.33 9.18 15.09
N LEU A 194 2.85 10.12 14.29
CA LEU A 194 2.49 10.23 12.87
C LEU A 194 2.84 8.95 12.12
N ALA A 195 4.02 8.37 12.39
CA ALA A 195 4.43 7.12 11.79
C ALA A 195 3.44 5.99 12.12
N ALA A 196 3.05 5.87 13.39
CA ALA A 196 2.11 4.87 13.89
C ALA A 196 0.71 5.03 13.28
N ILE A 197 0.17 6.26 13.24
CA ILE A 197 -1.14 6.54 12.64
C ILE A 197 -1.11 6.19 11.15
N GLY A 198 -0.11 6.65 10.41
CA GLY A 198 -0.03 6.39 8.98
C GLY A 198 0.19 4.91 8.66
N ALA A 199 0.98 4.20 9.47
CA ALA A 199 1.14 2.76 9.32
C ALA A 199 -0.21 2.07 9.55
N PHE A 200 -0.93 2.45 10.61
CA PHE A 200 -2.21 1.84 10.95
C PHE A 200 -3.24 2.04 9.83
N THR A 201 -3.38 3.27 9.31
CA THR A 201 -4.32 3.54 8.21
C THR A 201 -3.94 2.77 6.95
N PHE A 202 -2.65 2.76 6.61
CA PHE A 202 -2.15 2.06 5.43
C PHE A 202 -2.39 0.54 5.49
N VAL A 203 -2.20 -0.08 6.66
CA VAL A 203 -2.31 -1.53 6.82
C VAL A 203 -3.76 -2.00 6.95
N PHE A 204 -4.58 -1.31 7.74
CA PHE A 204 -5.94 -1.75 8.05
C PHE A 204 -7.00 -1.17 7.12
N TYR A 205 -6.69 -0.08 6.41
CA TYR A 205 -7.60 0.56 5.45
C TYR A 205 -6.92 0.80 4.08
N PRO A 206 -6.36 -0.25 3.44
CA PRO A 206 -5.65 -0.09 2.16
C PRO A 206 -6.62 0.40 1.07
N LEU A 207 -6.35 1.58 0.54
CA LEU A 207 -6.97 2.04 -0.70
C LEU A 207 -6.19 1.44 -1.86
N SER A 208 -6.86 0.64 -2.69
CA SER A 208 -6.28 0.14 -3.93
C SER A 208 -6.33 1.29 -4.95
N GLU A 209 -5.21 1.97 -5.16
CA GLU A 209 -5.03 2.87 -6.31
C GLU A 209 -4.62 2.01 -7.52
N PRO A 210 -5.11 2.32 -8.74
CA PRO A 210 -4.66 1.64 -9.95
C PRO A 210 -3.14 1.85 -10.13
N ILE A 211 -2.40 0.75 -10.22
CA ILE A 211 -0.92 0.72 -10.17
C ILE A 211 -0.31 1.24 -11.47
N LYS A 212 -1.06 1.23 -12.58
CA LYS A 212 -0.53 1.52 -13.90
C LYS A 212 -1.33 2.63 -14.58
N LYS A 213 -0.71 3.82 -14.71
CA LYS A 213 -0.86 4.64 -15.91
C LYS A 213 -0.14 3.92 -17.06
N THR A 214 -0.52 2.68 -17.39
CA THR A 214 -0.15 2.15 -18.71
C THR A 214 -0.75 3.13 -19.69
N LYS A 215 0.01 3.53 -20.72
CA LYS A 215 -0.52 4.23 -21.88
C LYS A 215 -1.88 3.64 -22.14
N ALA A 216 -2.95 4.40 -21.86
CA ALA A 216 -4.26 3.96 -22.26
C ALA A 216 -4.06 3.58 -23.74
N PRO A 217 -4.53 2.41 -24.20
CA PRO A 217 -4.86 2.34 -25.61
C PRO A 217 -5.66 3.60 -25.92
N GLU A 218 -5.66 4.07 -27.15
CA GLU A 218 -6.71 5.02 -27.58
C GLU A 218 -8.06 4.29 -27.47
N ILE A 219 -8.49 3.96 -26.25
CA ILE A 219 -9.78 3.43 -25.93
C ILE A 219 -10.64 4.65 -26.07
N VAL A 220 -11.23 4.73 -27.26
CA VAL A 220 -12.23 5.74 -27.59
C VAL A 220 -13.24 5.75 -26.45
N GLN A 221 -13.38 6.91 -25.81
CA GLN A 221 -14.35 7.10 -24.74
C GLN A 221 -15.73 6.70 -25.25
N GLY A 222 -16.43 5.83 -24.52
CA GLY A 222 -17.73 5.35 -24.98
C GLY A 222 -18.28 4.17 -24.21
N ALA A 223 -19.54 3.85 -24.50
CA ALA A 223 -20.24 2.69 -23.98
C ALA A 223 -20.46 1.71 -25.14
N TYR A 224 -19.82 0.55 -25.06
CA TYR A 224 -19.79 -0.44 -26.13
C TYR A 224 -20.44 -1.76 -25.74
N LEU A 225 -21.04 -2.40 -26.73
CA LEU A 225 -21.67 -3.71 -26.62
C LEU A 225 -20.91 -4.75 -27.44
N ALA A 226 -20.49 -5.83 -26.79
CA ALA A 226 -19.94 -7.02 -27.42
C ALA A 226 -20.84 -8.23 -27.14
N ARG A 227 -20.85 -9.21 -28.04
CA ARG A 227 -21.64 -10.44 -27.87
C ARG A 227 -20.98 -11.41 -26.91
N ASP A 228 -19.66 -11.47 -26.95
CA ASP A 228 -18.87 -12.36 -26.11
C ASP A 228 -17.48 -11.74 -25.86
N ARG A 229 -16.75 -12.34 -24.91
CA ARG A 229 -15.40 -11.91 -24.56
C ARG A 229 -14.40 -12.06 -25.72
N LYS A 230 -14.58 -13.04 -26.61
CA LYS A 230 -13.68 -13.25 -27.75
C LYS A 230 -13.80 -12.10 -28.75
N GLU A 231 -15.00 -11.55 -28.90
CA GLU A 231 -15.23 -10.34 -29.69
C GLU A 231 -14.45 -9.15 -29.14
N VAL A 232 -14.46 -8.95 -27.81
CA VAL A 232 -13.65 -7.91 -27.15
C VAL A 232 -12.17 -8.11 -27.45
N GLN A 233 -11.62 -9.31 -27.25
CA GLN A 233 -10.21 -9.60 -27.54
C GLN A 233 -9.86 -9.45 -29.03
N LYS A 234 -10.78 -9.80 -29.93
CA LYS A 234 -10.56 -9.68 -31.37
C LYS A 234 -10.54 -8.21 -31.82
N ILE A 235 -11.33 -7.34 -31.18
CA ILE A 235 -11.44 -5.92 -31.56
C ILE A 235 -10.42 -5.07 -30.81
N LEU A 236 -10.22 -5.35 -29.53
CA LEU A 236 -9.29 -4.67 -28.63
C LEU A 236 -8.33 -5.72 -28.01
N PRO A 237 -7.27 -6.13 -28.73
CA PRO A 237 -6.37 -7.21 -28.30
C PRO A 237 -5.78 -7.00 -26.90
N ASN A 238 -5.41 -5.76 -26.58
CA ASN A 238 -4.75 -5.42 -25.32
C ASN A 238 -5.74 -4.96 -24.24
N PHE A 239 -7.05 -5.12 -24.44
CA PHE A 239 -8.06 -4.61 -23.51
C PHE A 239 -7.86 -5.13 -22.09
N PHE A 240 -7.67 -6.45 -21.95
CA PHE A 240 -7.49 -7.14 -20.67
C PHE A 240 -6.11 -6.95 -20.03
N GLU A 241 -5.18 -6.28 -20.70
CA GLU A 241 -3.86 -5.92 -20.16
C GLU A 241 -3.90 -4.59 -19.38
N ASN A 242 -5.05 -3.90 -19.38
CA ASN A 242 -5.26 -2.66 -18.65
C ASN A 242 -5.88 -2.90 -17.27
N ASP A 243 -5.59 -1.97 -16.35
CA ASP A 243 -6.24 -1.92 -15.05
C ASP A 243 -7.70 -1.48 -15.22
N MET A 244 -8.63 -2.32 -14.78
CA MET A 244 -10.06 -2.11 -15.01
C MET A 244 -10.89 -2.51 -13.79
N ILE A 245 -12.13 -2.05 -13.80
CA ILE A 245 -13.19 -2.58 -12.93
C ILE A 245 -13.94 -3.64 -13.73
N ALA A 246 -13.92 -4.89 -13.26
CA ALA A 246 -14.62 -6.00 -13.90
C ALA A 246 -15.79 -6.48 -13.05
N VAL A 247 -16.99 -6.57 -13.63
CA VAL A 247 -18.18 -7.16 -13.01
C VAL A 247 -18.46 -8.48 -13.72
N THR A 248 -18.14 -9.59 -13.06
CA THR A 248 -18.06 -10.89 -13.74
C THR A 248 -18.58 -12.05 -12.92
N ARG A 249 -18.91 -13.15 -13.62
CA ARG A 249 -19.23 -14.46 -13.04
C ARG A 249 -18.07 -15.46 -13.06
N LEU A 250 -16.93 -15.09 -13.65
CA LEU A 250 -15.74 -15.94 -13.70
C LEU A 250 -15.33 -16.43 -12.31
N SER A 251 -14.88 -17.67 -12.24
CA SER A 251 -14.39 -18.22 -10.98
C SER A 251 -13.13 -17.48 -10.49
N PRO A 252 -12.84 -17.45 -9.17
CA PRO A 252 -11.62 -16.81 -8.65
C PRO A 252 -10.33 -17.30 -9.30
N VAL A 253 -10.28 -18.59 -9.65
CA VAL A 253 -9.12 -19.21 -10.32
C VAL A 253 -8.95 -18.62 -11.73
N GLU A 254 -10.04 -18.48 -12.48
CA GLU A 254 -9.99 -17.87 -13.81
C GLU A 254 -9.67 -16.37 -13.75
N ILE A 255 -10.17 -15.65 -12.76
CA ILE A 255 -9.92 -14.22 -12.58
C ILE A 255 -8.42 -13.92 -12.47
N ALA A 256 -7.68 -14.72 -11.69
CA ALA A 256 -6.25 -14.54 -11.49
C ALA A 256 -5.42 -14.62 -12.79
N GLY A 257 -5.86 -15.42 -13.77
CA GLY A 257 -5.18 -15.56 -15.06
C GLY A 257 -5.70 -14.61 -16.16
N LYS A 258 -6.76 -13.84 -15.90
CA LYS A 258 -7.53 -13.12 -16.94
C LYS A 258 -7.55 -11.60 -16.79
N PHE A 259 -7.12 -11.08 -15.65
CA PHE A 259 -7.10 -9.64 -15.35
C PHE A 259 -5.75 -9.26 -14.72
N THR A 260 -5.39 -7.98 -14.80
CA THR A 260 -4.14 -7.48 -14.22
C THR A 260 -4.19 -7.53 -12.69
N PRO A 261 -3.05 -7.69 -11.99
CA PRO A 261 -2.93 -7.57 -10.53
C PRO A 261 -3.59 -6.33 -9.92
N ALA A 262 -3.61 -5.22 -10.66
CA ALA A 262 -4.18 -3.96 -10.24
C ALA A 262 -5.63 -3.75 -10.70
N SER A 263 -6.26 -4.75 -11.31
CA SER A 263 -7.69 -4.70 -11.62
C SER A 263 -8.54 -4.92 -10.37
N MET A 264 -9.69 -4.26 -10.35
CA MET A 264 -10.71 -4.42 -9.33
C MET A 264 -11.82 -5.32 -9.86
N VAL A 265 -12.02 -6.49 -9.28
CA VAL A 265 -12.99 -7.47 -9.80
C VAL A 265 -14.12 -7.71 -8.80
N PHE A 266 -15.33 -7.37 -9.20
CA PHE A 266 -16.56 -7.73 -8.51
C PHE A 266 -17.06 -9.06 -9.05
N TRP A 267 -16.85 -10.12 -8.27
CA TRP A 267 -17.34 -11.44 -8.59
C TRP A 267 -18.79 -11.58 -8.11
N ILE A 268 -19.73 -11.64 -9.05
CA ILE A 268 -21.14 -11.74 -8.74
C ILE A 268 -21.47 -13.17 -8.34
N THR A 269 -21.84 -13.43 -7.09
CA THR A 269 -22.13 -14.79 -6.62
C THR A 269 -22.98 -14.80 -5.36
N LYS A 270 -23.80 -15.84 -5.21
CA LYS A 270 -24.54 -16.13 -3.97
C LYS A 270 -23.74 -16.99 -2.98
N ALA A 271 -22.62 -17.58 -3.42
CA ALA A 271 -21.90 -18.58 -2.63
C ALA A 271 -21.13 -17.99 -1.44
N LYS A 272 -20.73 -16.72 -1.51
CA LYS A 272 -20.02 -16.01 -0.45
C LYS A 272 -20.10 -14.50 -0.67
N GLU A 273 -19.71 -13.75 0.35
CA GLU A 273 -19.61 -12.30 0.30
C GLU A 273 -18.27 -11.82 0.85
N GLY A 274 -17.85 -10.64 0.39
CA GLY A 274 -16.64 -9.98 0.89
C GLY A 274 -15.39 -10.33 0.08
N GLN A 275 -14.23 -9.99 0.64
CA GLN A 275 -12.96 -10.10 -0.07
C GLN A 275 -12.55 -11.57 -0.30
N VAL A 276 -12.13 -11.88 -1.51
CA VAL A 276 -11.75 -13.23 -1.98
C VAL A 276 -10.28 -13.35 -2.31
N SER A 277 -9.71 -12.34 -2.95
CA SER A 277 -8.29 -12.30 -3.34
C SER A 277 -7.77 -10.86 -3.26
N ASP A 278 -6.47 -10.72 -3.02
CA ASP A 278 -5.74 -9.44 -3.04
C ASP A 278 -5.04 -9.19 -4.40
N ASN A 279 -4.84 -10.23 -5.22
CA ASN A 279 -4.10 -10.13 -6.48
C ASN A 279 -4.72 -11.01 -7.61
N PRO A 280 -5.57 -10.45 -8.49
CA PRO A 280 -6.17 -9.12 -8.41
C PRO A 280 -7.10 -8.98 -7.20
N LYS A 281 -7.49 -7.75 -6.86
CA LYS A 281 -8.46 -7.52 -5.78
C LYS A 281 -9.83 -8.02 -6.22
N VAL A 282 -10.27 -9.13 -5.62
CA VAL A 282 -11.57 -9.75 -5.91
C VAL A 282 -12.49 -9.58 -4.71
N ILE A 283 -13.66 -8.99 -4.92
CA ILE A 283 -14.74 -8.91 -3.93
C ILE A 283 -15.94 -9.70 -4.45
N ALA A 284 -16.38 -10.69 -3.68
CA ALA A 284 -17.62 -11.41 -3.94
C ALA A 284 -18.81 -10.56 -3.49
N ILE A 285 -19.78 -10.39 -4.38
CA ILE A 285 -20.98 -9.60 -4.13
C ILE A 285 -22.22 -10.38 -4.58
N SER A 286 -23.23 -10.43 -3.71
CA SER A 286 -24.53 -11.00 -4.05
C SER A 286 -25.21 -10.20 -5.16
N PRO A 287 -25.82 -10.84 -6.17
CA PRO A 287 -26.55 -10.14 -7.23
C PRO A 287 -27.70 -9.26 -6.69
N ALA A 288 -28.23 -9.55 -5.50
CA ALA A 288 -29.27 -8.74 -4.85
C ALA A 288 -28.75 -7.39 -4.29
N LYS A 289 -27.43 -7.22 -4.17
CA LYS A 289 -26.79 -6.04 -3.56
C LYS A 289 -26.32 -5.03 -4.61
N LEU A 290 -27.13 -4.76 -5.64
CA LEU A 290 -26.77 -3.86 -6.73
C LEU A 290 -26.44 -2.42 -6.29
N GLY A 291 -27.12 -1.87 -5.29
CA GLY A 291 -26.79 -0.55 -4.76
C GLY A 291 -25.38 -0.48 -4.20
N ILE A 292 -24.98 -1.49 -3.41
CA ILE A 292 -23.62 -1.60 -2.86
C ILE A 292 -22.61 -1.79 -4.00
N LEU A 293 -22.91 -2.64 -4.99
CA LEU A 293 -22.05 -2.83 -6.16
C LEU A 293 -21.84 -1.51 -6.91
N GLN A 294 -22.92 -0.74 -7.12
CA GLN A 294 -22.87 0.56 -7.79
C GLN A 294 -21.97 1.53 -7.04
N ASP A 295 -22.17 1.70 -5.73
CA ASP A 295 -21.37 2.60 -4.90
C ASP A 295 -19.88 2.21 -4.91
N LEU A 296 -19.60 0.91 -4.89
CA LEU A 296 -18.23 0.40 -4.98
C LEU A 296 -17.62 0.69 -6.35
N ILE A 297 -18.33 0.46 -7.46
CA ILE A 297 -17.84 0.79 -8.81
C ILE A 297 -17.56 2.30 -8.92
N ILE A 298 -18.50 3.15 -8.51
CA ILE A 298 -18.35 4.62 -8.56
C ILE A 298 -17.11 5.05 -7.78
N ARG A 299 -16.92 4.54 -6.56
CA ARG A 299 -15.75 4.84 -5.73
C ARG A 299 -14.43 4.49 -6.43
N GLU A 300 -14.39 3.40 -7.18
CA GLU A 300 -13.17 3.01 -7.91
C GLU A 300 -12.98 3.87 -9.17
N ILE A 301 -14.04 4.30 -9.85
CA ILE A 301 -13.96 5.30 -10.93
C ILE A 301 -13.37 6.62 -10.40
N GLU A 302 -13.84 7.09 -9.24
CA GLU A 302 -13.31 8.28 -8.56
C GLU A 302 -11.82 8.13 -8.18
N ARG A 303 -11.37 6.89 -7.89
CA ARG A 303 -9.95 6.57 -7.64
C ARG A 303 -9.07 6.54 -8.89
N GLY A 304 -9.66 6.69 -10.07
CA GLY A 304 -8.90 6.84 -11.32
C GLY A 304 -9.02 5.67 -12.29
N TYR A 305 -9.80 4.63 -11.98
CA TYR A 305 -10.12 3.62 -12.99
C TYR A 305 -10.96 4.26 -14.10
N ARG A 306 -10.63 3.93 -15.35
CA ARG A 306 -11.30 4.48 -16.55
C ARG A 306 -11.93 3.41 -17.44
N ILE A 307 -11.71 2.14 -17.15
CA ILE A 307 -12.23 1.02 -17.93
C ILE A 307 -13.15 0.21 -17.03
N VAL A 308 -14.39 0.01 -17.46
CA VAL A 308 -15.36 -0.87 -16.82
C VAL A 308 -15.76 -1.97 -17.79
N TYR A 309 -15.65 -3.21 -17.36
CA TYR A 309 -16.01 -4.40 -18.11
C TYR A 309 -17.12 -5.14 -17.37
N VAL A 310 -18.23 -5.43 -18.04
CA VAL A 310 -19.38 -6.12 -17.44
C VAL A 310 -19.75 -7.31 -18.31
N ASP A 311 -19.58 -8.53 -17.79
CA ASP A 311 -20.07 -9.78 -18.44
C ASP A 311 -21.02 -10.60 -17.56
N ALA A 312 -21.41 -10.06 -16.41
CA ALA A 312 -22.39 -10.67 -15.52
C ALA A 312 -23.83 -10.16 -15.74
N PHE A 313 -24.09 -9.32 -16.75
CA PHE A 313 -25.37 -8.62 -16.88
C PHE A 313 -26.56 -9.57 -17.02
N GLU A 314 -26.44 -10.61 -17.83
CA GLU A 314 -27.49 -11.62 -18.05
C GLU A 314 -27.85 -12.32 -16.73
N TYR A 315 -26.84 -12.66 -15.94
CA TYR A 315 -27.04 -13.23 -14.62
C TYR A 315 -27.74 -12.24 -13.67
N LEU A 316 -27.36 -10.96 -13.69
CA LEU A 316 -28.05 -9.93 -12.91
C LEU A 316 -29.52 -9.80 -13.34
N VAL A 317 -29.81 -9.84 -14.65
CA VAL A 317 -31.19 -9.79 -15.18
C VAL A 317 -32.01 -10.97 -14.67
N VAL A 318 -31.45 -12.18 -14.66
CA VAL A 318 -32.13 -13.37 -14.11
C VAL A 318 -32.40 -13.22 -12.62
N GLU A 319 -31.47 -12.63 -11.86
CA GLU A 319 -31.52 -12.58 -10.41
C GLU A 319 -32.39 -11.45 -9.83
N VAL A 320 -32.37 -10.27 -10.45
CA VAL A 320 -33.09 -9.08 -9.94
C VAL A 320 -34.12 -8.52 -10.92
N GLY A 321 -34.22 -9.10 -12.11
CA GLY A 321 -35.07 -8.61 -13.20
C GLY A 321 -34.39 -7.53 -14.05
N PHE A 322 -34.81 -7.46 -15.32
CA PHE A 322 -34.21 -6.56 -16.31
C PHE A 322 -34.28 -5.08 -15.89
N GLN A 323 -35.42 -4.61 -15.39
CA GLN A 323 -35.61 -3.20 -15.04
C GLN A 323 -34.63 -2.72 -13.98
N VAL A 324 -34.35 -3.55 -12.97
CA VAL A 324 -33.42 -3.22 -11.89
C VAL A 324 -31.98 -3.30 -12.39
N ALA A 325 -31.61 -4.39 -13.07
CA ALA A 325 -30.27 -4.57 -13.62
C ALA A 325 -29.91 -3.49 -14.65
N PHE A 326 -30.86 -3.10 -15.50
CA PHE A 326 -30.66 -2.08 -16.53
C PHE A 326 -30.50 -0.68 -15.94
N LYS A 327 -31.29 -0.31 -14.91
CA LYS A 327 -31.09 0.97 -14.18
C LYS A 327 -29.71 1.06 -13.55
N PHE A 328 -29.25 -0.02 -12.91
CA PHE A 328 -27.90 -0.14 -12.38
C PHE A 328 -26.86 0.10 -13.50
N LEU A 329 -27.01 -0.60 -14.62
CA LEU A 329 -26.09 -0.52 -15.74
C LEU A 329 -26.03 0.89 -16.35
N LEU A 330 -27.17 1.57 -16.50
CA LEU A 330 -27.23 2.95 -16.98
C LEU A 330 -26.54 3.90 -16.01
N SER A 331 -26.77 3.75 -14.70
CA SER A 331 -26.10 4.59 -13.71
C SER A 331 -24.58 4.42 -13.76
N VAL A 332 -24.08 3.19 -13.83
CA VAL A 332 -22.64 2.91 -13.98
C VAL A 332 -22.12 3.53 -15.28
N ARG A 333 -22.82 3.36 -16.40
CA ARG A 333 -22.45 3.96 -17.69
C ARG A 333 -22.31 5.48 -17.59
N ASP A 334 -23.30 6.16 -17.04
CA ASP A 334 -23.32 7.63 -16.96
C ASP A 334 -22.14 8.14 -16.11
N PHE A 335 -21.81 7.44 -15.02
CA PHE A 335 -20.61 7.73 -14.21
C PHE A 335 -19.30 7.47 -14.96
N VAL A 336 -19.20 6.37 -15.70
CA VAL A 336 -18.01 6.06 -16.50
C VAL A 336 -17.77 7.12 -17.58
N LEU A 337 -18.82 7.49 -18.33
CA LEU A 337 -18.72 8.45 -19.42
C LEU A 337 -18.41 9.86 -18.94
N SER A 338 -19.04 10.31 -17.85
CA SER A 338 -18.77 11.63 -17.25
C SER A 338 -17.34 11.77 -16.72
N ASN A 339 -16.66 10.65 -16.43
CA ASN A 339 -15.26 10.61 -16.00
C ASN A 339 -14.27 10.34 -17.14
N GLY A 340 -14.70 10.43 -18.41
CA GLY A 340 -13.81 10.20 -19.56
C GLY A 340 -13.43 8.73 -19.76
N GLY A 341 -14.22 7.81 -19.22
CA GLY A 341 -13.95 6.38 -19.24
C GLY A 341 -14.64 5.62 -20.38
N THR A 342 -14.40 4.32 -20.41
CA THR A 342 -15.01 3.37 -21.35
C THR A 342 -15.70 2.25 -20.59
N LEU A 343 -16.93 1.93 -21.02
CA LEU A 343 -17.68 0.78 -20.53
C LEU A 343 -17.84 -0.23 -21.67
N VAL A 344 -17.44 -1.48 -21.44
CA VAL A 344 -17.70 -2.60 -22.36
C VAL A 344 -18.66 -3.57 -21.68
N LEU A 345 -19.86 -3.67 -22.24
CA LEU A 345 -20.88 -4.64 -21.85
C LEU A 345 -20.76 -5.86 -22.76
N VAL A 346 -20.70 -7.05 -22.16
CA VAL A 346 -20.84 -8.32 -22.86
C VAL A 346 -22.24 -8.86 -22.58
N ALA A 347 -23.05 -8.98 -23.62
CA ALA A 347 -24.40 -9.54 -23.54
C ALA A 347 -24.83 -10.17 -24.88
N ASN A 348 -25.50 -11.32 -24.80
CA ASN A 348 -26.03 -12.05 -25.93
C ASN A 348 -27.51 -11.67 -26.20
N PRO A 349 -27.87 -11.26 -27.43
CA PRO A 349 -29.27 -10.97 -27.80
C PRO A 349 -30.25 -12.09 -27.48
N GLU A 350 -29.81 -13.35 -27.48
CA GLU A 350 -30.68 -14.51 -27.27
C GLU A 350 -31.16 -14.68 -25.82
N THR A 351 -30.50 -14.01 -24.88
CA THR A 351 -30.81 -14.10 -23.44
C THR A 351 -31.82 -13.05 -22.95
N LEU A 352 -32.16 -12.08 -23.80
CA LEU A 352 -33.02 -10.95 -23.47
C LEU A 352 -34.24 -10.95 -24.38
N ARG A 353 -35.38 -10.44 -23.88
CA ARG A 353 -36.56 -10.25 -24.73
C ARG A 353 -36.26 -9.20 -25.80
N GLU A 354 -36.93 -9.29 -26.94
CA GLU A 354 -36.67 -8.38 -28.08
C GLU A 354 -36.77 -6.89 -27.69
N GLN A 355 -37.76 -6.55 -26.85
CA GLN A 355 -37.94 -5.19 -26.32
C GLN A 355 -36.78 -4.76 -25.41
N GLU A 356 -36.29 -5.66 -24.56
CA GLU A 356 -35.16 -5.41 -23.65
C GLU A 356 -33.86 -5.21 -24.44
N TRP A 357 -33.64 -6.03 -25.46
CA TRP A 357 -32.49 -5.92 -26.35
C TRP A 357 -32.47 -4.59 -27.11
N LYS A 358 -33.63 -4.13 -27.61
CA LYS A 358 -33.76 -2.81 -28.26
C LYS A 358 -33.37 -1.67 -27.32
N LEU A 359 -33.71 -1.76 -26.03
CA LEU A 359 -33.28 -0.77 -25.03
C LEU A 359 -31.76 -0.78 -24.85
N VAL A 360 -31.13 -1.96 -24.75
CA VAL A 360 -29.66 -2.06 -24.65
C VAL A 360 -28.99 -1.45 -25.90
N LEU A 361 -29.46 -1.78 -27.09
CA LEU A 361 -28.90 -1.24 -28.34
C LEU A 361 -29.02 0.29 -28.48
N ARG A 362 -30.02 0.91 -27.86
CA ARG A 362 -30.17 2.37 -27.85
C ARG A 362 -29.12 3.05 -26.97
N GLU A 363 -28.68 2.36 -25.93
CA GLU A 363 -27.83 2.92 -24.87
C GLU A 363 -26.36 2.54 -25.03
N PHE A 364 -26.05 1.54 -25.88
CA PHE A 364 -24.69 1.02 -26.12
C PHE A 364 -24.38 0.90 -27.62
N THR A 365 -23.20 1.37 -28.01
CA THR A 365 -22.72 1.28 -29.39
C THR A 365 -22.15 -0.12 -29.66
N PRO A 366 -22.52 -0.81 -30.77
CA PRO A 366 -21.90 -2.10 -31.10
C PRO A 366 -20.38 -1.98 -31.24
N LEU A 367 -19.61 -2.79 -30.51
CA LEU A 367 -18.14 -2.71 -30.47
C LEU A 367 -17.51 -2.88 -31.87
N LYS A 368 -18.17 -3.63 -32.78
CA LYS A 368 -17.75 -3.78 -34.19
C LYS A 368 -17.67 -2.47 -34.96
N SER A 369 -18.34 -1.41 -34.51
CA SER A 369 -18.29 -0.10 -35.18
C SER A 369 -16.88 0.51 -35.14
N LEU A 370 -16.10 0.24 -34.08
CA LEU A 370 -14.73 0.75 -33.95
C LEU A 370 -13.80 0.28 -35.07
N LYS A 371 -13.93 -0.99 -35.50
CA LYS A 371 -13.17 -1.53 -36.65
C LYS A 371 -13.56 -0.92 -38.00
N LYS A 372 -14.79 -0.40 -38.13
CA LYS A 372 -15.24 0.26 -39.36
C LYS A 372 -14.67 1.68 -39.45
N ALA A 373 -14.55 2.38 -38.32
CA ALA A 373 -13.97 3.71 -38.25
C ALA A 373 -12.48 3.73 -38.64
N GLU A 374 -11.69 2.74 -38.20
CA GLU A 374 -10.26 2.63 -38.60
C GLU A 374 -10.07 2.35 -40.10
N LYS A 375 -11.05 1.70 -40.75
CA LYS A 375 -10.97 1.37 -42.19
C LYS A 375 -11.41 2.50 -43.13
N ASN A 376 -12.12 3.52 -42.63
CA ASN A 376 -12.50 4.71 -43.39
C ASN A 376 -12.00 5.99 -42.70
N PRO A 377 -10.70 6.33 -42.79
CA PRO A 377 -10.17 7.54 -42.15
C PRO A 377 -10.52 8.86 -42.86
N LYS A 378 -11.31 8.85 -43.95
CA LYS A 378 -11.69 10.05 -44.71
C LYS A 378 -13.03 9.88 -45.43
N GLU A 379 -14.01 10.69 -45.04
CA GLU A 379 -14.65 11.66 -45.96
C GLU A 379 -14.52 13.05 -45.33
#